data_AF-A0A259PU23-F1
#
_entry.id   AF-A0A259PU23-F1
#
_cell.length_a   1.000
_cell.length_b   1.000
_cell.length_c   1.000
_cell.angle_alpha   90.00
_cell.angle_beta   90.00
_cell.angle_gamma   90.00
#
_symmetry.space_group_name_H-M   'P 1'
#
loop_
_entity.id
_entity.type
_entity.pdbx_description
1 polymer ?
#
loop_
_entity_poly.entity_id
_entity_poly.type
_entity_poly.pdbx_seq_one_letter_code
_entity_poly.pdbx_strand_id
1 'polypeptide(L)'
;MSFPLGYTGPVSGIILGLIFGYILENAGFGSGCKLTAQLRFKDWAVFKVMFTAILVSAGGLYLLQGLGVIAVDNMFVPSVFLWGSSLGGVLIGVGMAVGGYCPGTSIVAL
;
A
#
# COMPACT_ATOMS: atom_id res chain seq x y z
N MET A 1 12.13 -13.79 -18.55
CA MET A 1 13.58 -13.50 -18.51
C MET A 1 13.82 -12.60 -17.31
N SER A 2 14.44 -13.14 -16.27
CA SER A 2 14.74 -12.46 -15.01
C SER A 2 15.60 -11.23 -15.29
N PHE A 3 15.11 -10.04 -14.95
CA PHE A 3 15.92 -8.83 -15.01
C PHE A 3 17.24 -9.04 -14.25
N PRO A 4 18.38 -8.48 -14.71
CA PRO A 4 19.68 -8.56 -14.05
C PRO A 4 19.76 -7.68 -12.78
N LEU A 5 18.65 -7.58 -12.06
CA LEU A 5 18.58 -7.19 -10.67
C LEU A 5 18.25 -8.45 -9.88
N GLY A 6 19.21 -9.37 -9.84
CA GLY A 6 19.24 -10.53 -8.94
C GLY A 6 19.36 -10.13 -7.47
N TYR A 7 18.56 -9.17 -7.03
CA TYR A 7 18.36 -8.79 -5.65
C TYR A 7 17.03 -9.39 -5.16
N THR A 8 16.89 -10.70 -5.26
CA THR A 8 16.04 -11.50 -4.35
C THR A 8 16.73 -11.62 -2.99
N GLY A 9 17.16 -10.48 -2.44
CA GLY A 9 17.85 -10.37 -1.17
C GLY A 9 17.25 -9.22 -0.36
N PRO A 10 17.46 -9.19 0.96
CA PRO A 10 16.86 -8.19 1.85
C PRO A 10 17.14 -6.73 1.46
N VAL A 11 18.21 -6.49 0.68
CA VAL A 11 18.64 -5.16 0.21
C VAL A 11 17.61 -4.50 -0.72
N SER A 12 16.97 -5.23 -1.64
CA SER A 12 15.95 -4.63 -2.53
C SER A 12 14.71 -4.19 -1.74
N GLY A 13 14.33 -4.97 -0.73
CA GLY A 13 13.25 -4.62 0.20
C GLY A 13 13.55 -3.34 0.98
N ILE A 14 14.80 -3.15 1.42
CA ILE A 14 15.22 -1.93 2.13
C ILE A 14 15.18 -0.71 1.20
N ILE A 15 15.71 -0.82 -0.02
CA ILE A 15 15.72 0.29 -0.98
C ILE A 15 14.30 0.68 -1.38
N LEU A 16 13.45 -0.29 -1.73
CA LEU A 16 12.05 -0.03 -2.07
C LEU A 16 11.27 0.51 -0.87
N GLY A 17 11.53 0.01 0.34
CA GLY A 17 10.94 0.51 1.58
C GLY A 17 11.30 1.96 1.88
N LEU A 18 12.56 2.35 1.67
CA LEU A 18 13.02 3.73 1.85
C LEU A 18 12.38 4.69 0.84
N ILE A 19 12.33 4.30 -0.44
CA ILE A 19 11.70 5.11 -1.49
C ILE A 19 10.20 5.25 -1.19
N PHE A 20 9.54 4.17 -0.81
CA PHE A 20 8.13 4.18 -0.44
C PHE A 20 7.86 5.07 0.78
N GLY A 21 8.66 4.97 1.83
CA GLY A 21 8.56 5.83 3.01
C GLY A 21 8.74 7.32 2.69
N TYR A 22 9.74 7.66 1.86
CA TYR A 22 9.98 9.04 1.41
C TYR A 22 8.78 9.63 0.65
N ILE A 23 8.13 8.84 -0.21
CA ILE A 23 6.93 9.26 -0.94
C ILE A 23 5.75 9.48 0.02
N LEU A 24 5.56 8.60 1.01
CA LEU A 24 4.48 8.73 1.99
C LEU A 24 4.65 9.95 2.91
N GLU A 25 5.88 10.27 3.30
CA GLU A 25 6.19 11.47 4.09
C GLU A 25 5.88 12.74 3.30
N ASN A 26 6.32 12.80 2.03
CA ASN A 26 6.01 13.91 1.13
C ASN A 26 4.50 14.07 0.89
N ALA A 27 3.74 12.97 0.90
CA ALA A 27 2.29 12.99 0.79
C ALA A 27 1.58 13.46 2.08
N GLY A 28 2.30 13.57 3.20
CA GLY A 28 1.77 14.05 4.49
C GLY A 28 0.83 13.06 5.19
N PHE A 29 0.93 11.76 4.85
CA PHE A 29 0.13 10.69 5.47
C PHE A 29 0.63 10.27 6.87
N GLY A 30 1.72 10.87 7.35
CA GLY A 30 2.16 10.75 8.75
C GLY A 30 1.26 11.49 9.74
N SER A 31 0.48 12.49 9.29
CA SER A 31 -0.39 13.26 10.17
C SER A 31 -1.74 12.58 10.39
N GLY A 32 -2.01 12.14 11.62
CA GLY A 32 -3.27 11.48 11.97
C GLY A 32 -4.51 12.39 11.84
N CYS A 33 -4.29 13.71 11.85
CA CYS A 33 -5.32 14.70 11.59
C CYS A 33 -5.87 14.63 10.15
N LYS A 34 -5.04 14.29 9.15
CA LYS A 34 -5.50 14.12 7.76
C LYS A 34 -6.25 12.81 7.53
N LEU A 35 -5.90 11.75 8.27
CA LEU A 35 -6.63 10.48 8.19
C LEU A 35 -7.99 10.55 8.90
N THR A 36 -8.02 11.12 10.10
CA THR A 36 -9.28 11.34 10.85
C THR A 36 -10.19 12.35 10.15
N ALA A 37 -9.64 13.32 9.42
CA ALA A 37 -10.42 14.22 8.55
C ALA A 37 -11.11 13.48 7.39
N GLN A 38 -10.55 12.39 6.87
CA GLN A 38 -11.24 11.52 5.91
C GLN A 38 -12.42 10.78 6.56
N LEU A 39 -12.22 10.22 7.76
CA LEU A 39 -13.30 9.54 8.51
C LEU A 39 -14.41 10.50 8.95
N ARG A 40 -14.09 11.80 9.09
CA ARG A 40 -15.04 12.89 9.32
C ARG A 40 -15.59 13.52 8.04
N PHE A 41 -15.36 12.92 6.86
CA PHE A 41 -15.81 13.39 5.54
C PHE A 41 -15.37 14.82 5.18
N LYS A 42 -14.33 15.36 5.84
CA LYS A 42 -13.86 16.74 5.64
C LYS A 42 -12.80 16.82 4.55
N ASP A 43 -12.00 15.77 4.38
CA ASP A 43 -10.92 15.69 3.38
C ASP A 43 -10.96 14.39 2.58
N TRP A 44 -11.14 14.51 1.27
CA TRP A 44 -11.18 13.37 0.32
C TRP A 44 -9.82 13.10 -0.35
N ALA A 45 -8.76 13.77 0.09
CA ALA A 45 -7.44 13.69 -0.53
C ALA A 45 -6.86 12.27 -0.46
N VAL A 46 -6.98 11.61 0.70
CA VAL A 46 -6.46 10.25 0.94
C VAL A 46 -7.16 9.23 0.02
N PHE A 47 -8.50 9.30 -0.09
CA PHE A 47 -9.28 8.41 -0.96
C PHE A 47 -8.89 8.55 -2.43
N LYS A 48 -8.74 9.78 -2.92
CA LYS A 48 -8.33 10.02 -4.31
C LYS A 48 -6.94 9.46 -4.60
N VAL A 49 -5.97 9.70 -3.72
CA VAL A 49 -4.57 9.26 -3.93
C VAL A 49 -4.44 7.74 -3.86
N MET A 50 -5.12 7.08 -2.92
CA MET A 50 -5.08 5.62 -2.82
C MET A 50 -5.78 4.95 -4.01
N PHE A 51 -6.93 5.48 -4.43
CA PHE A 51 -7.65 4.94 -5.58
C PHE A 51 -6.86 5.07 -6.89
N THR A 52 -6.25 6.23 -7.14
CA THR A 52 -5.40 6.40 -8.32
C THR A 52 -4.15 5.54 -8.25
N ALA A 53 -3.52 5.40 -7.09
CA ALA A 53 -2.38 4.51 -6.90
C ALA A 53 -2.75 3.05 -7.24
N ILE A 54 -3.90 2.54 -6.77
CA ILE A 54 -4.36 1.18 -7.08
C ILE A 54 -4.55 1.00 -8.59
N LEU A 55 -5.22 1.94 -9.26
CA LEU A 55 -5.44 1.86 -10.71
C LEU A 55 -4.13 1.91 -11.50
N VAL A 56 -3.20 2.78 -11.11
CA VAL A 56 -1.87 2.89 -11.74
C VAL A 56 -1.07 1.61 -11.53
N SER A 57 -1.07 1.04 -10.32
CA SER A 57 -0.38 -0.22 -10.03
C SER A 57 -0.99 -1.40 -10.79
N ALA A 58 -2.32 -1.52 -10.82
CA ALA A 58 -3.01 -2.59 -11.54
C ALA A 58 -2.75 -2.51 -13.05
N GLY A 59 -2.88 -1.31 -13.65
CA GLY A 59 -2.58 -1.09 -15.06
C GLY A 59 -1.10 -1.31 -15.39
N GLY A 60 -0.19 -0.86 -14.52
CA GLY A 60 1.25 -1.07 -14.67
C GLY A 60 1.63 -2.54 -14.62
N LEU A 61 1.10 -3.31 -13.67
CA LEU A 61 1.32 -4.75 -13.57
C LEU A 61 0.81 -5.49 -14.81
N TYR A 62 -0.38 -5.15 -15.30
CA TYR A 62 -0.93 -5.75 -16.53
C TYR A 62 -0.07 -5.44 -17.76
N LEU A 63 0.46 -4.22 -17.86
CA LEU A 63 1.33 -3.81 -18.96
C LEU A 63 2.70 -4.52 -18.90
N LEU A 64 3.28 -4.68 -17.71
CA LEU A 64 4.52 -5.42 -17.51
C LEU A 64 4.36 -6.93 -17.74
N GLN A 65 3.18 -7.48 -17.47
CA GLN A 65 2.81 -8.85 -17.86
C GLN A 65 2.76 -8.99 -19.38
N GLY A 66 2.14 -8.03 -20.09
CA GLY A 66 2.06 -8.02 -21.55
C GLY A 66 3.43 -7.87 -22.25
N LEU A 67 4.39 -7.20 -21.61
CA LEU A 67 5.77 -7.06 -22.08
C LEU A 67 6.68 -8.25 -21.72
N GLY A 68 6.16 -9.28 -21.03
CA GLY A 68 6.92 -10.47 -20.64
C GLY A 68 8.00 -10.24 -19.58
N VAL A 69 7.94 -9.09 -18.88
CA VAL A 69 8.90 -8.69 -17.84
C VAL A 69 8.57 -9.37 -16.50
N ILE A 70 7.29 -9.61 -16.22
CA ILE A 70 6.80 -10.27 -15.00
C ILE A 70 6.22 -11.64 -15.38
N ALA A 71 6.79 -12.71 -14.85
CA ALA A 71 6.22 -14.06 -14.96
C ALA A 71 5.08 -14.22 -13.94
N VAL A 72 3.93 -14.68 -14.41
CA VAL A 72 2.71 -14.88 -13.60
C VAL A 72 2.97 -15.81 -12.41
N ASP A 73 3.91 -16.75 -12.54
CA ASP A 73 4.35 -17.67 -11.49
C ASP A 73 4.98 -16.99 -10.25
N ASN A 74 5.47 -15.75 -10.37
CA ASN A 74 6.01 -14.99 -9.24
C ASN A 74 4.93 -14.11 -8.56
N MET A 75 3.70 -14.13 -9.05
CA MET A 75 2.62 -13.29 -8.54
C MET A 75 1.79 -14.08 -7.52
N PHE A 76 2.06 -13.86 -6.24
CA PHE A 76 1.30 -14.52 -5.17
C PHE A 76 -0.04 -13.85 -4.96
N VAL A 77 -1.13 -14.51 -5.39
CA VAL A 77 -2.50 -14.10 -5.10
C VAL A 77 -2.97 -14.86 -3.86
N PRO A 78 -3.17 -14.19 -2.71
CA PRO A 78 -3.67 -14.85 -1.52
C PRO A 78 -5.09 -15.36 -1.74
N SER A 79 -5.42 -16.53 -1.19
CA SER A 79 -6.77 -17.07 -1.23
C SER A 79 -7.71 -16.20 -0.41
N VAL A 80 -8.83 -15.81 -1.01
CA VAL A 80 -9.85 -14.96 -0.37
C VAL A 80 -10.69 -15.79 0.60
N PHE A 81 -10.22 -15.90 1.83
CA PHE A 81 -11.03 -16.35 2.96
C PHE A 81 -12.01 -15.24 3.35
N LEU A 82 -13.22 -15.25 2.77
CA LEU A 82 -14.24 -14.22 3.00
C LEU A 82 -14.49 -13.91 4.48
N TRP A 83 -14.48 -14.94 5.34
CA TRP A 83 -14.64 -14.77 6.79
C TRP A 83 -13.42 -14.12 7.45
N GLY A 84 -12.22 -14.55 7.09
CA GLY A 84 -10.97 -13.98 7.61
C GLY A 84 -10.72 -12.56 7.15
N SER A 85 -10.95 -12.28 5.86
CA SER A 85 -10.79 -10.95 5.26
C SER A 85 -11.80 -9.94 5.79
N SER A 86 -13.05 -10.36 6.03
CA SER A 86 -14.08 -9.46 6.60
C SER A 86 -13.78 -9.13 8.06
N LEU A 87 -13.50 -10.13 8.90
CA LEU A 87 -13.13 -9.89 10.30
C LEU A 87 -11.83 -9.08 10.44
N GLY A 88 -10.81 -9.39 9.64
CA GLY A 88 -9.56 -8.64 9.61
C GLY A 88 -9.76 -7.19 9.17
N GLY A 89 -10.59 -6.97 8.14
CA GLY A 89 -10.92 -5.63 7.66
C GLY A 89 -11.63 -4.79 8.72
N VAL A 90 -12.58 -5.38 9.47
CA VAL A 90 -13.27 -4.69 10.58
C VAL A 90 -12.29 -4.34 11.70
N LEU A 91 -11.44 -5.27 12.12
CA LEU A 91 -10.47 -5.03 13.19
C LEU A 91 -9.46 -3.93 12.83
N ILE A 92 -8.89 -3.98 11.62
CA ILE A 92 -7.96 -2.96 11.14
C ILE A 92 -8.68 -1.61 10.99
N GLY A 93 -9.91 -1.60 10.47
CA GLY A 93 -10.71 -0.38 10.33
C GLY A 93 -11.01 0.30 11.65
N VAL A 94 -11.38 -0.48 12.68
CA VAL A 94 -11.57 0.04 14.05
C VAL A 94 -10.26 0.59 14.60
N GLY A 95 -9.14 -0.11 14.38
CA GLY A 95 -7.81 0.35 14.78
C GLY A 95 -7.41 1.69 14.13
N MET A 96 -7.69 1.85 12.83
CA MET A 96 -7.45 3.12 12.12
C MET A 96 -8.35 4.25 12.61
N ALA A 97 -9.60 3.95 12.98
CA ALA A 97 -10.54 4.94 13.52
C ALA A 97 -10.15 5.44 14.91
N VAL A 98 -9.67 4.54 15.78
CA VAL A 98 -9.25 4.88 17.15
C VAL A 98 -7.85 5.48 17.18
N GLY A 99 -6.90 4.88 16.45
CA GLY A 99 -5.51 5.28 16.42
C GLY A 99 -5.24 6.50 15.55
N GLY A 100 -6.08 6.78 14.55
CA GLY A 100 -5.89 7.92 13.65
C GLY A 100 -4.72 7.76 12.67
N TYR A 101 -4.11 6.59 12.56
CA TYR A 101 -2.99 6.31 11.63
C TYR A 101 -3.25 5.05 10.80
N CYS A 102 -2.60 4.96 9.63
CA CYS A 102 -2.58 3.76 8.81
C CYS A 102 -1.50 2.80 9.33
N PRO A 103 -1.62 1.48 9.15
CA PRO A 103 -0.65 0.51 9.66
C PRO A 103 0.79 0.72 9.14
N GLY A 104 0.96 1.37 7.98
CA GLY A 104 2.27 1.71 7.42
C GLY A 104 2.84 3.05 7.89
N THR A 105 2.02 3.95 8.45
CA THR A 105 2.46 5.27 8.94
C THR A 105 2.46 5.37 10.46
N SER A 106 1.96 4.35 11.16
CA SER A 106 1.93 4.26 12.63
C SER A 106 3.33 4.36 13.28
N ILE A 107 4.39 4.02 12.55
CA ILE A 107 5.78 4.05 13.03
C ILE A 107 6.36 5.48 12.97
N VAL A 108 5.84 6.32 12.07
CA VAL A 108 6.25 7.71 11.83
C VAL A 108 5.30 8.70 12.53
N ALA A 109 4.24 8.19 13.16
CA ALA A 109 3.19 8.95 13.82
C ALA A 109 3.60 9.70 15.10
N LEU A 110 4.89 9.68 15.48
CA LEU A 110 5.43 10.30 16.69
C LEU A 110 6.13 11.64 16.36
#